data_AF-A0A3M2A261-F1
#
_entry.id   AF-A0A3M2A261-F1
#
_cell.length_a   1.000
_cell.length_b   1.000
_cell.length_c   1.000
_cell.angle_alpha   90.00
_cell.angle_beta   90.00
_cell.angle_gamma   90.00
#
_symmetry.space_group_name_H-M   'P 1'
#
loop_
_entity.id
_entity.type
_entity.pdbx_description
1 polymer ?
#
loop_
_entity_poly.entity_id
_entity_poly.type
_entity_poly.pdbx_seq_one_letter_code
_entity_poly.pdbx_strand_id
1 'polypeptide(L)'
;MGFYAVGRGPLDAARAAVDGPLPAVPSSPPDVGSGPARRPGKDLLGIEGARAADLLAVLRRAARLLPVVEGPPPRRLRWLEGYTVVNFFGEPSTRTRSSFTLAAQRLGADVLDFVASDHTSVAKGETIVDAARNLDAMAVDAFVVRNREERLPHRLAELLRARIVNAGDGCNEHPTQALLDVWTIMEALGRPLEAPQPLAGTVVVVCGDIDHGRVAHSDILALRLLGAEVRAAGPVALFSDATAERLGVRPHRDFDAALDGAHAVVMLRIQRERLRADLEIDDASYHAAWGLSSDRLSRAGRDCVVLHPGPINRGIELSDTVADGPASRILRQVTLGVAVRMAVLLDACGVPTEGVSP
;
A
#
# COMPACT_ATOMS: atom_id res chain seq x y z
N MET A 1 -75.83 -7.86 2.33
CA MET A 1 -75.07 -8.09 3.58
C MET A 1 -73.78 -8.80 3.23
N GLY A 2 -72.63 -8.32 3.74
CA GLY A 2 -71.32 -8.99 3.63
C GLY A 2 -70.27 -8.20 2.85
N PHE A 3 -69.74 -7.13 3.43
CA PHE A 3 -68.54 -6.43 2.95
C PHE A 3 -67.26 -7.14 3.44
N TYR A 4 -66.21 -7.10 2.61
CA TYR A 4 -64.86 -7.59 2.84
C TYR A 4 -64.19 -6.95 4.07
N ALA A 5 -63.50 -7.75 4.89
CA ALA A 5 -62.54 -7.27 5.89
C ALA A 5 -61.15 -7.83 5.56
N VAL A 6 -60.24 -6.94 5.16
CA VAL A 6 -58.81 -7.23 4.97
C VAL A 6 -58.13 -7.09 6.33
N GLY A 7 -57.65 -8.20 6.89
CA GLY A 7 -56.88 -8.22 8.14
C GLY A 7 -55.49 -7.61 7.94
N ARG A 8 -55.16 -6.62 8.77
CA ARG A 8 -53.83 -5.99 8.83
C ARG A 8 -52.81 -6.98 9.41
N GLY A 9 -51.82 -7.35 8.60
CA GLY A 9 -50.59 -8.03 9.02
C GLY A 9 -49.55 -7.05 9.62
N PRO A 10 -48.40 -7.56 10.07
CA PRO A 10 -47.56 -6.96 11.11
C PRO A 10 -46.70 -5.81 10.57
N LEU A 11 -47.26 -4.61 10.54
CA LEU A 11 -46.53 -3.36 10.28
C LEU A 11 -46.30 -2.50 11.55
N ASP A 12 -46.82 -2.93 12.69
CA ASP A 12 -46.74 -2.15 13.95
C ASP A 12 -45.56 -2.53 14.85
N ALA A 13 -44.81 -3.60 14.54
CA ALA A 13 -43.61 -3.97 15.31
C ALA A 13 -42.33 -3.23 14.86
N ALA A 14 -42.35 -2.55 13.71
CA ALA A 14 -41.19 -1.82 13.17
C ALA A 14 -41.17 -0.31 13.53
N ARG A 15 -42.17 0.20 14.26
CA ARG A 15 -42.26 1.63 14.64
C ARG A 15 -41.71 1.94 16.03
N ALA A 16 -41.30 0.94 16.82
CA ALA A 16 -40.83 1.15 18.19
C ALA A 16 -39.31 1.38 18.33
N ALA A 17 -38.55 1.41 17.23
CA ALA A 17 -37.08 1.60 17.26
C ALA A 17 -36.62 2.99 16.75
N VAL A 18 -37.54 3.92 16.49
CA VAL A 18 -37.23 5.24 15.90
C VAL A 18 -37.52 6.43 16.83
N ASP A 19 -38.16 6.22 18.00
CA ASP A 19 -38.58 7.29 18.92
C ASP A 19 -37.64 7.49 20.12
N GLY A 20 -36.33 7.52 19.88
CA GLY A 20 -35.35 8.05 20.85
C GLY A 20 -35.13 9.55 20.59
N PRO A 21 -35.00 10.41 21.63
CA PRO A 21 -34.75 11.83 21.40
C PRO A 21 -33.44 12.01 20.63
N LEU A 22 -33.51 12.70 19.49
CA LEU A 22 -32.33 13.09 18.71
C LEU A 22 -31.39 13.91 19.61
N PRO A 23 -30.07 13.67 19.55
CA PRO A 23 -29.10 14.47 20.30
C PRO A 23 -29.23 15.95 19.89
N ALA A 24 -29.15 16.84 20.89
CA ALA A 24 -29.28 18.27 20.69
C ALA A 24 -28.25 18.79 19.68
N VAL A 25 -28.71 19.59 18.72
CA VAL A 25 -27.85 20.32 17.77
C VAL A 25 -27.07 21.37 18.57
N PRO A 26 -25.73 21.38 18.55
CA PRO A 26 -24.95 22.38 19.28
C PRO A 26 -25.23 23.79 18.76
N SER A 27 -25.50 24.71 19.69
CA SER A 27 -25.97 26.08 19.45
C SER A 27 -24.84 27.10 19.19
N SER A 28 -23.73 26.67 18.58
CA SER A 28 -22.60 27.57 18.30
C SER A 28 -22.02 27.27 16.92
N PRO A 29 -21.79 28.29 16.08
CA PRO A 29 -21.07 28.09 14.83
C PRO A 29 -19.68 27.50 15.14
N PRO A 30 -19.20 26.52 14.36
CA PRO A 30 -17.89 25.95 14.58
C PRO A 30 -16.81 27.03 14.45
N ASP A 31 -15.87 26.99 15.38
CA ASP A 31 -14.61 27.74 15.33
C ASP A 31 -13.95 27.54 13.95
N VAL A 32 -13.82 28.63 13.19
CA VAL A 32 -13.36 28.63 11.80
C VAL A 32 -11.82 28.48 11.70
N GLY A 33 -11.15 28.13 12.80
CA GLY A 33 -9.69 27.98 12.88
C GLY A 33 -9.16 26.55 12.92
N SER A 34 -10.00 25.52 13.07
CA SER A 34 -9.56 24.12 13.16
C SER A 34 -10.28 23.24 12.15
N GLY A 35 -9.53 22.38 11.44
CA GLY A 35 -10.09 21.41 10.51
C GLY A 35 -11.16 20.52 11.17
N PRO A 36 -11.99 19.81 10.39
CA PRO A 36 -13.09 19.06 10.96
C PRO A 36 -12.58 17.96 11.90
N ALA A 37 -13.32 17.70 12.99
CA ALA A 37 -12.97 16.64 13.94
C ALA A 37 -12.82 15.30 13.22
N ARG A 38 -11.61 14.74 13.26
CA ARG A 38 -11.26 13.53 12.49
C ARG A 38 -11.80 12.26 13.16
N ARG A 39 -12.17 11.27 12.34
CA ARG A 39 -12.58 9.91 12.77
C ARG A 39 -11.49 9.27 13.63
N PRO A 40 -11.76 8.36 14.58
CA PRO A 40 -10.69 7.64 15.27
C PRO A 40 -9.73 6.90 14.31
N GLY A 41 -8.51 6.61 14.74
CA GLY A 41 -7.51 5.88 13.95
C GLY A 41 -6.33 6.73 13.49
N LYS A 42 -5.54 6.19 12.56
CA LYS A 42 -4.26 6.77 12.10
C LYS A 42 -4.20 6.80 10.58
N ASP A 43 -3.69 7.90 10.02
CA ASP A 43 -3.33 7.90 8.60
C ASP A 43 -2.05 7.08 8.37
N LEU A 44 -1.90 6.56 7.17
CA LEU A 44 -0.63 6.05 6.65
C LEU A 44 -0.29 6.82 5.38
N LEU A 45 0.48 7.89 5.53
CA LEU A 45 0.79 8.82 4.43
C LEU A 45 2.09 8.49 3.70
N GLY A 46 3.04 7.88 4.39
CA GLY A 46 4.39 7.62 3.89
C GLY A 46 5.24 6.85 4.91
N ILE A 47 6.47 6.52 4.51
CA ILE A 47 7.54 5.97 5.35
C ILE A 47 8.45 7.09 5.85
N GLU A 48 8.56 8.20 5.12
CA GLU A 48 9.33 9.36 5.55
C GLU A 48 8.87 9.85 6.94
N GLY A 49 9.80 9.96 7.89
CA GLY A 49 9.51 10.36 9.26
C GLY A 49 8.86 9.28 10.15
N ALA A 50 8.61 8.08 9.63
CA ALA A 50 8.10 6.96 10.43
C ALA A 50 9.15 6.45 11.43
N ARG A 51 8.69 5.90 12.55
CA ARG A 51 9.56 5.20 13.51
C ARG A 51 9.58 3.71 13.18
N ALA A 52 10.72 3.05 13.37
CA ALA A 52 10.84 1.60 13.18
C ALA A 52 9.77 0.81 13.96
N ALA A 53 9.48 1.24 15.19
CA ALA A 53 8.44 0.65 16.03
C ALA A 53 7.03 0.71 15.43
N ASP A 54 6.71 1.76 14.66
CA ASP A 54 5.40 1.91 14.02
C ASP A 54 5.26 0.93 12.85
N LEU A 55 6.30 0.79 12.01
CA LEU A 55 6.31 -0.19 10.94
C LEU A 55 6.18 -1.61 11.50
N LEU A 56 6.98 -1.95 12.52
CA LEU A 56 6.94 -3.26 13.16
C LEU A 56 5.60 -3.55 13.83
N ALA A 57 4.92 -2.53 14.38
CA ALA A 57 3.58 -2.72 14.94
C ALA A 57 2.57 -3.13 13.86
N VAL A 58 2.60 -2.48 12.68
CA VAL A 58 1.77 -2.86 11.54
C VAL A 58 2.10 -4.28 11.07
N LEU A 59 3.38 -4.62 10.95
CA LEU A 59 3.80 -5.95 10.49
C LEU A 59 3.43 -7.06 11.50
N ARG A 60 3.55 -6.82 12.80
CA ARG A 60 3.08 -7.75 13.85
C ARG A 60 1.58 -7.98 13.77
N ARG A 61 0.80 -6.93 13.50
CA ARG A 61 -0.64 -7.05 13.28
C ARG A 61 -0.93 -7.84 11.99
N ALA A 62 -0.22 -7.56 10.91
CA ALA A 62 -0.35 -8.27 9.64
C ALA A 62 -0.06 -9.77 9.80
N ALA A 63 0.98 -10.14 10.54
CA ALA A 63 1.34 -11.53 10.83
C ALA A 63 0.20 -12.30 11.53
N ARG A 64 -0.52 -11.66 12.46
CA ARG A 64 -1.70 -12.27 13.11
C ARG A 64 -2.87 -12.49 12.16
N LEU A 65 -2.97 -11.68 11.10
CA LEU A 65 -4.03 -11.75 10.10
C LEU A 65 -3.69 -12.70 8.94
N LEU A 66 -2.44 -13.13 8.81
CA LEU A 66 -2.01 -14.02 7.74
C LEU A 66 -2.84 -15.32 7.64
N PRO A 67 -3.22 -16.00 8.75
CA PRO A 67 -4.08 -17.18 8.67
C PRO A 67 -5.48 -16.91 8.10
N VAL A 68 -5.97 -15.66 8.14
CA VAL A 68 -7.24 -15.25 7.50
C VAL A 68 -7.12 -15.25 5.98
N VAL A 69 -5.91 -14.92 5.48
CA VAL A 69 -5.58 -14.87 4.06
C VAL A 69 -5.27 -16.25 3.49
N GLU A 70 -4.58 -17.10 4.26
CA GLU A 70 -4.06 -18.39 3.79
C GLU A 70 -5.00 -19.58 4.04
N GLY A 71 -5.90 -19.50 5.03
CA GLY A 71 -6.81 -20.61 5.34
C GLY A 71 -7.79 -20.90 4.20
N PRO A 72 -8.03 -22.16 3.80
CA PRO A 72 -9.09 -22.52 2.85
C PRO A 72 -10.41 -22.90 3.59
N PRO A 73 -11.56 -22.25 3.27
CA PRO A 73 -11.69 -21.00 2.53
C PRO A 73 -11.17 -19.80 3.35
N PRO A 74 -10.73 -18.71 2.70
CA PRO A 74 -10.31 -17.50 3.40
C PRO A 74 -11.41 -17.01 4.34
N ARG A 75 -11.07 -16.71 5.59
CA ARG A 75 -12.05 -16.31 6.60
C ARG A 75 -12.48 -14.86 6.38
N ARG A 76 -13.72 -14.55 6.75
CA ARG A 76 -14.24 -13.18 6.85
C ARG A 76 -14.46 -12.84 8.32
N LEU A 77 -13.75 -11.81 8.78
CA LEU A 77 -13.92 -11.22 10.10
C LEU A 77 -15.03 -10.16 10.05
N ARG A 78 -15.50 -9.74 11.23
CA ARG A 78 -16.51 -8.68 11.41
C ARG A 78 -15.93 -7.46 12.14
N TRP A 79 -14.62 -7.29 12.14
CA TRP A 79 -13.93 -6.23 12.89
C TRP A 79 -14.15 -4.83 12.31
N LEU A 80 -14.45 -4.73 11.02
CA LEU A 80 -14.81 -3.50 10.33
C LEU A 80 -16.26 -3.53 9.85
N GLU A 81 -17.13 -4.33 10.46
CA GLU A 81 -18.55 -4.27 10.14
C GLU A 81 -19.13 -2.91 10.51
N GLY A 82 -19.89 -2.32 9.57
CA GLY A 82 -20.42 -0.96 9.71
C GLY A 82 -19.43 0.15 9.32
N TYR A 83 -18.19 -0.19 8.97
CA TYR A 83 -17.22 0.77 8.43
C TYR A 83 -17.30 0.81 6.89
N THR A 84 -17.15 2.01 6.33
CA THR A 84 -17.08 2.22 4.88
C THR A 84 -15.69 2.68 4.47
N VAL A 85 -15.04 1.92 3.59
CA VAL A 85 -13.74 2.24 2.99
C VAL A 85 -13.93 2.67 1.54
N VAL A 86 -13.41 3.84 1.19
CA VAL A 86 -13.40 4.35 -0.17
C VAL A 86 -12.06 4.05 -0.83
N ASN A 87 -12.06 3.24 -1.87
CA ASN A 87 -10.93 3.18 -2.80
C ASN A 87 -10.99 4.38 -3.73
N PHE A 88 -10.12 5.36 -3.51
CA PHE A 88 -10.08 6.62 -4.26
C PHE A 88 -8.86 6.67 -5.19
N PHE A 89 -9.04 6.17 -6.41
CA PHE A 89 -7.99 5.95 -7.39
C PHE A 89 -8.11 6.95 -8.55
N GLY A 90 -7.30 8.01 -8.50
CA GLY A 90 -7.12 9.01 -9.56
C GLY A 90 -6.25 8.53 -10.74
N GLU A 91 -5.59 7.38 -10.59
CA GLU A 91 -4.85 6.71 -11.66
C GLU A 91 -5.10 5.19 -11.68
N PRO A 92 -4.98 4.53 -12.85
CA PRO A 92 -5.21 3.09 -12.97
C PRO A 92 -4.29 2.26 -12.07
N SER A 93 -4.87 1.33 -11.29
CA SER A 93 -4.14 0.28 -10.59
C SER A 93 -5.03 -0.88 -10.16
N THR A 94 -5.10 -1.91 -11.00
CA THR A 94 -5.96 -3.08 -10.73
C THR A 94 -5.48 -3.86 -9.51
N ARG A 95 -4.19 -4.20 -9.42
CA ARG A 95 -3.66 -5.07 -8.34
C ARG A 95 -3.77 -4.42 -6.97
N THR A 96 -3.34 -3.16 -6.84
CA THR A 96 -3.43 -2.44 -5.57
C THR A 96 -4.88 -2.27 -5.14
N ARG A 97 -5.77 -1.82 -6.04
CA ARG A 97 -7.20 -1.66 -5.72
C ARG A 97 -7.83 -2.97 -5.29
N SER A 98 -7.71 -4.03 -6.09
CA SER A 98 -8.31 -5.33 -5.78
C SER A 98 -7.80 -5.89 -4.44
N SER A 99 -6.52 -5.69 -4.12
CA SER A 99 -5.96 -6.15 -2.84
C SER A 99 -6.51 -5.38 -1.63
N PHE A 100 -6.79 -4.07 -1.76
CA PHE A 100 -7.45 -3.29 -0.71
C PHE A 100 -8.93 -3.63 -0.59
N THR A 101 -9.63 -3.82 -1.71
CA THR A 101 -11.02 -4.32 -1.71
C THR A 101 -11.12 -5.64 -0.97
N LEU A 102 -10.25 -6.61 -1.28
CA LEU A 102 -10.23 -7.90 -0.60
C LEU A 102 -9.87 -7.77 0.89
N ALA A 103 -8.92 -6.91 1.23
CA ALA A 103 -8.56 -6.66 2.62
C ALA A 103 -9.75 -6.10 3.42
N ALA A 104 -10.42 -5.07 2.90
CA ALA A 104 -11.60 -4.45 3.52
C ALA A 104 -12.75 -5.45 3.67
N GLN A 105 -13.09 -6.18 2.61
CA GLN A 105 -14.16 -7.18 2.62
C GLN A 105 -13.89 -8.32 3.61
N ARG A 106 -12.64 -8.80 3.69
CA ARG A 106 -12.21 -9.82 4.66
C ARG A 106 -12.31 -9.35 6.10
N LEU A 107 -12.26 -8.04 6.35
CA LEU A 107 -12.46 -7.46 7.68
C LEU A 107 -13.94 -7.15 7.98
N GLY A 108 -14.82 -7.24 6.99
CA GLY A 108 -16.25 -6.99 7.14
C GLY A 108 -16.72 -5.60 6.69
N ALA A 109 -15.83 -4.75 6.18
CA ALA A 109 -16.16 -3.41 5.72
C ALA A 109 -16.94 -3.39 4.41
N ASP A 110 -17.74 -2.35 4.23
CA ASP A 110 -18.31 -1.96 2.94
C ASP A 110 -17.26 -1.19 2.14
N VAL A 111 -17.24 -1.40 0.81
CA VAL A 111 -16.26 -0.79 -0.09
C VAL A 111 -16.96 0.04 -1.15
N LEU A 112 -16.55 1.29 -1.27
CA LEU A 112 -16.94 2.17 -2.38
C LEU A 112 -15.73 2.39 -3.29
N ASP A 113 -15.90 2.20 -4.59
CA ASP A 113 -14.85 2.43 -5.58
C ASP A 113 -15.10 3.76 -6.31
N PHE A 114 -14.14 4.68 -6.18
CA PHE A 114 -14.00 5.86 -7.02
C PHE A 114 -12.78 5.67 -7.92
N VAL A 115 -13.02 5.53 -9.23
CA VAL A 115 -11.95 5.42 -10.23
C VAL A 115 -12.09 6.55 -11.22
N ALA A 116 -11.17 7.51 -11.20
CA ALA A 116 -11.13 8.59 -12.16
C ALA A 116 -11.03 8.00 -13.58
N SER A 117 -12.10 8.20 -14.33
CA SER A 117 -12.29 7.81 -15.73
C SER A 117 -13.06 8.93 -16.43
N ASP A 118 -13.11 8.89 -17.75
CA ASP A 118 -13.81 9.88 -18.60
C ASP A 118 -15.29 10.09 -18.24
N HIS A 119 -15.87 9.20 -17.42
CA HIS A 119 -17.27 9.24 -16.97
C HIS A 119 -17.46 9.74 -15.51
N THR A 120 -16.39 10.07 -14.80
CA THR A 120 -16.47 10.55 -13.40
C THR A 120 -16.84 12.02 -13.27
N SER A 121 -17.31 12.46 -12.09
CA SER A 121 -17.57 13.87 -11.81
C SER A 121 -16.32 14.76 -11.98
N VAL A 122 -15.12 14.20 -11.79
CA VAL A 122 -13.85 14.87 -12.11
C VAL A 122 -13.72 15.14 -13.62
N ALA A 123 -14.17 14.22 -14.48
CA ALA A 123 -14.24 14.47 -15.93
C ALA A 123 -15.28 15.53 -16.30
N LYS A 124 -16.21 15.85 -15.40
CA LYS A 124 -17.19 16.95 -15.53
C LYS A 124 -16.71 18.27 -14.92
N GLY A 125 -15.42 18.38 -14.56
CA GLY A 125 -14.81 19.61 -14.06
C GLY A 125 -14.81 19.77 -12.53
N GLU A 126 -15.28 18.78 -11.76
CA GLU A 126 -15.13 18.77 -10.30
C GLU A 126 -13.66 18.58 -9.90
N THR A 127 -13.18 19.32 -8.90
CA THR A 127 -11.83 19.10 -8.39
C THR A 127 -11.74 17.77 -7.64
N ILE A 128 -10.57 17.13 -7.66
CA ILE A 128 -10.36 15.86 -6.94
C ILE A 128 -10.60 16.01 -5.42
N VAL A 129 -10.32 17.19 -4.88
CA VAL A 129 -10.54 17.53 -3.47
C VAL A 129 -12.02 17.67 -3.15
N ASP A 130 -12.81 18.30 -4.03
CA ASP A 130 -14.25 18.45 -3.82
C ASP A 130 -14.98 17.11 -3.94
N ALA A 131 -14.56 16.26 -4.89
CA ALA A 131 -15.06 14.88 -4.98
C ALA A 131 -14.78 14.09 -3.68
N ALA A 132 -13.59 14.24 -3.11
CA ALA A 132 -13.23 13.59 -1.85
C ALA A 132 -14.03 14.15 -0.67
N ARG A 133 -14.27 15.47 -0.60
CA ARG A 133 -15.13 16.11 0.41
C ARG A 133 -16.57 15.65 0.32
N ASN A 134 -17.10 15.50 -0.90
CA ASN A 134 -18.45 14.99 -1.13
C ASN A 134 -18.61 13.57 -0.61
N LEU A 135 -17.62 12.70 -0.82
CA LEU A 135 -17.59 11.35 -0.25
C LEU A 135 -17.41 11.36 1.28
N ASP A 136 -16.56 12.24 1.81
CA ASP A 136 -16.37 12.41 3.28
C ASP A 136 -17.66 12.85 3.97
N ALA A 137 -18.45 13.72 3.32
CA ALA A 137 -19.77 14.14 3.79
C ALA A 137 -20.80 12.99 3.84
N MET A 138 -20.58 11.91 3.09
CA MET A 138 -21.38 10.67 3.16
C MET A 138 -20.98 9.77 4.34
N ALA A 139 -20.18 10.29 5.27
CA ALA A 139 -19.82 9.68 6.55
C ALA A 139 -18.94 8.41 6.44
N VAL A 140 -18.10 8.33 5.40
CA VAL A 140 -17.10 7.25 5.26
C VAL A 140 -16.01 7.30 6.35
N ASP A 141 -15.32 6.18 6.56
CA ASP A 141 -14.35 6.05 7.66
C ASP A 141 -12.90 6.17 7.20
N ALA A 142 -12.58 5.64 6.02
CA ALA A 142 -11.24 5.69 5.47
C ALA A 142 -11.23 5.83 3.93
N PHE A 143 -10.24 6.55 3.42
CA PHE A 143 -9.89 6.61 2.01
C PHE A 143 -8.57 5.89 1.76
N VAL A 144 -8.57 4.99 0.78
CA VAL A 144 -7.37 4.42 0.17
C VAL A 144 -7.08 5.23 -1.08
N VAL A 145 -6.10 6.13 -1.00
CA VAL A 145 -5.84 7.15 -2.01
C VAL A 145 -4.69 6.75 -2.91
N ARG A 146 -4.90 6.74 -4.22
CA ARG A 146 -3.84 6.64 -5.21
C ARG A 146 -3.99 7.72 -6.26
N ASN A 147 -2.94 8.51 -6.50
CA ASN A 147 -3.02 9.62 -7.45
C ASN A 147 -1.68 9.95 -8.12
N ARG A 148 -1.73 10.65 -9.26
CA ARG A 148 -0.52 11.17 -9.92
C ARG A 148 0.10 12.37 -9.21
N GLU A 149 -0.72 13.17 -8.54
CA GLU A 149 -0.24 14.32 -7.75
C GLU A 149 0.45 13.82 -6.49
N GLU A 150 1.70 14.23 -6.32
CA GLU A 150 2.46 13.99 -5.10
C GLU A 150 1.84 14.70 -3.91
N ARG A 151 1.88 14.05 -2.75
CA ARG A 151 1.38 14.55 -1.48
C ARG A 151 -0.14 14.86 -1.44
N LEU A 152 -0.92 14.48 -2.46
CA LEU A 152 -2.39 14.55 -2.36
C LEU A 152 -2.94 13.82 -1.12
N PRO A 153 -2.48 12.61 -0.74
CA PRO A 153 -2.92 11.97 0.49
C PRO A 153 -2.70 12.84 1.74
N HIS A 154 -1.61 13.60 1.80
CA HIS A 154 -1.30 14.50 2.91
C HIS A 154 -2.29 15.67 2.95
N ARG A 155 -2.52 16.30 1.79
CA ARG A 155 -3.53 17.37 1.65
C ARG A 155 -4.92 16.89 2.06
N LEU A 156 -5.31 15.68 1.67
CA LEU A 156 -6.62 15.12 2.04
C LEU A 156 -6.70 14.83 3.55
N ALA A 157 -5.61 14.42 4.20
CA ALA A 157 -5.59 14.17 5.64
C ALA A 157 -5.79 15.44 6.48
N GLU A 158 -5.41 16.61 5.95
CA GLU A 158 -5.67 17.91 6.57
C GLU A 158 -7.11 18.39 6.38
N LEU A 159 -7.77 17.97 5.30
CA LEU A 159 -9.07 18.49 4.88
C LEU A 159 -10.26 17.60 5.27
N LEU A 160 -10.06 16.30 5.41
CA LEU A 160 -11.14 15.32 5.58
C LEU A 160 -11.23 14.76 7.00
N ARG A 161 -12.43 14.34 7.38
CA ARG A 161 -12.69 13.66 8.65
C ARG A 161 -12.19 12.22 8.62
N ALA A 162 -12.42 11.51 7.52
CA ALA A 162 -11.98 10.14 7.30
C ALA A 162 -10.45 10.00 7.31
N ARG A 163 -9.96 8.81 7.62
CA ARG A 163 -8.52 8.49 7.67
C ARG A 163 -7.97 8.16 6.30
N ILE A 164 -6.73 8.54 6.04
CA ILE A 164 -6.12 8.42 4.72
C ILE A 164 -5.04 7.35 4.72
N VAL A 165 -5.15 6.42 3.77
CA VAL A 165 -4.14 5.41 3.47
C VAL A 165 -3.57 5.69 2.08
N ASN A 166 -2.28 6.00 2.00
CA ASN A 166 -1.59 6.21 0.75
C ASN A 166 -1.32 4.86 0.05
N ALA A 167 -1.96 4.66 -1.11
CA ALA A 167 -1.81 3.53 -2.02
C ALA A 167 -0.93 3.87 -3.25
N GLY A 168 -0.24 5.01 -3.21
CA GLY A 168 0.72 5.51 -4.19
C GLY A 168 0.43 6.95 -4.60
N ASP A 169 1.37 7.87 -4.39
CA ASP A 169 1.28 9.26 -4.84
C ASP A 169 2.47 9.66 -5.73
N GLY A 170 2.19 10.03 -6.98
CA GLY A 170 3.21 10.49 -7.95
C GLY A 170 4.47 9.62 -7.97
N CYS A 171 5.66 10.23 -7.88
CA CYS A 171 6.92 9.52 -7.68
C CYS A 171 7.38 9.55 -6.20
N ASN A 172 6.50 9.93 -5.28
CA ASN A 172 6.81 10.15 -3.88
C ASN A 172 6.85 8.82 -3.12
N GLU A 173 5.71 8.26 -2.68
CA GLU A 173 5.70 7.10 -1.78
C GLU A 173 4.62 6.04 -2.10
N HIS A 174 4.86 4.80 -1.64
CA HIS A 174 3.87 3.72 -1.60
C HIS A 174 4.06 2.88 -0.32
N PRO A 175 3.62 3.36 0.87
CA PRO A 175 4.01 2.78 2.15
C PRO A 175 3.53 1.34 2.36
N THR A 176 2.34 0.97 1.87
CA THR A 176 1.86 -0.42 1.98
C THR A 176 2.61 -1.42 1.11
N GLN A 177 3.25 -0.97 0.03
CA GLN A 177 4.13 -1.81 -0.79
C GLN A 177 5.47 -2.03 -0.06
N ALA A 178 6.05 -0.97 0.52
CA ALA A 178 7.27 -1.12 1.32
C ALA A 178 7.09 -2.02 2.54
N LEU A 179 5.97 -1.89 3.25
CA LEU A 179 5.65 -2.77 4.38
C LEU A 179 5.58 -4.25 3.96
N LEU A 180 4.89 -4.57 2.86
CA LEU A 180 4.78 -5.95 2.41
C LEU A 180 6.11 -6.48 1.83
N ASP A 181 6.95 -5.62 1.25
CA ASP A 181 8.26 -5.99 0.70
C ASP A 181 9.27 -6.28 1.80
N VAL A 182 9.36 -5.39 2.79
CA VAL A 182 10.12 -5.61 4.03
C VAL A 182 9.71 -6.90 4.71
N TRP A 183 8.40 -7.13 4.89
CA TRP A 183 7.94 -8.34 5.56
C TRP A 183 8.23 -9.60 4.74
N THR A 184 8.13 -9.54 3.42
CA THR A 184 8.51 -10.65 2.54
C THR A 184 9.99 -11.01 2.72
N ILE A 185 10.88 -10.01 2.77
CA ILE A 185 12.32 -10.22 3.00
C ILE A 185 12.55 -10.81 4.40
N MET A 186 11.90 -10.24 5.43
CA MET A 186 12.03 -10.73 6.80
C MET A 186 11.57 -12.19 6.93
N GLU A 187 10.38 -12.52 6.42
CA GLU A 187 9.83 -13.87 6.46
C GLU A 187 10.77 -14.86 5.76
N ALA A 188 11.22 -14.53 4.55
CA ALA A 188 12.03 -15.44 3.77
C ALA A 188 13.44 -15.66 4.34
N LEU A 189 13.98 -14.67 5.07
CA LEU A 189 15.27 -14.75 5.77
C LEU A 189 15.15 -15.17 7.24
N GLY A 190 13.94 -15.50 7.73
CA GLY A 190 13.72 -15.90 9.12
C GLY A 190 14.01 -14.80 10.15
N ARG A 191 13.78 -13.53 9.81
CA ARG A 191 14.01 -12.39 10.70
C ARG A 191 12.79 -12.14 11.61
N PRO A 192 12.99 -12.06 12.95
CA PRO A 192 11.89 -11.91 13.90
C PRO A 192 11.30 -10.49 13.90
N LEU A 193 9.98 -10.36 14.09
CA LEU A 193 9.27 -9.07 14.13
C LEU A 193 9.42 -8.33 15.48
N GLU A 194 9.95 -9.03 16.48
CA GLU A 194 10.15 -8.56 17.84
C GLU A 194 11.49 -7.82 18.00
N ALA A 195 12.44 -8.06 17.09
CA ALA A 195 13.73 -7.39 17.12
C ALA A 195 13.57 -5.90 16.77
N PRO A 196 14.30 -4.98 17.45
CA PRO A 196 14.22 -3.55 17.17
C PRO A 196 14.83 -3.18 15.81
N GLN A 197 15.81 -3.95 15.33
CA GLN A 197 16.44 -3.82 14.02
C GLN A 197 16.53 -5.20 13.37
N PRO A 198 15.40 -5.75 12.88
CA PRO A 198 15.35 -7.14 12.43
C PRO A 198 16.17 -7.40 11.16
N LEU A 199 16.54 -6.34 10.43
CA LEU A 199 17.34 -6.43 9.21
C LEU A 199 18.81 -6.08 9.42
N ALA A 200 19.27 -5.88 10.66
CA ALA A 200 20.69 -5.68 10.93
C ALA A 200 21.56 -6.80 10.32
N GLY A 201 22.62 -6.42 9.61
CA GLY A 201 23.49 -7.36 8.88
C GLY A 201 22.85 -7.97 7.62
N THR A 202 21.68 -7.48 7.19
CA THR A 202 21.06 -7.90 5.93
C THR A 202 21.40 -6.90 4.84
N VAL A 203 21.90 -7.42 3.72
CA VAL A 203 22.20 -6.65 2.51
C VAL A 203 21.06 -6.83 1.51
N VAL A 204 20.45 -5.73 1.08
CA VAL A 204 19.38 -5.72 0.08
C VAL A 204 19.79 -4.86 -1.11
N VAL A 205 19.73 -5.43 -2.30
CA VAL A 205 19.94 -4.71 -3.55
C VAL A 205 18.58 -4.22 -4.07
N VAL A 206 18.49 -2.95 -4.45
CA VAL A 206 17.31 -2.38 -5.11
C VAL A 206 17.76 -1.87 -6.47
N CYS A 207 17.24 -2.44 -7.56
CA CYS A 207 17.77 -2.20 -8.90
C CYS A 207 16.70 -1.78 -9.91
N GLY A 208 16.93 -0.65 -10.60
CA GLY A 208 16.18 -0.21 -11.77
C GLY A 208 15.91 1.29 -11.79
N ASP A 209 14.66 1.69 -12.09
CA ASP A 209 14.24 3.10 -12.09
C ASP A 209 13.90 3.58 -10.68
N ILE A 210 14.90 4.20 -10.05
CA ILE A 210 14.79 4.73 -8.69
C ILE A 210 14.29 6.18 -8.73
N ASP A 211 14.73 7.00 -9.69
CA ASP A 211 14.33 8.42 -9.79
C ASP A 211 12.80 8.60 -9.88
N HIS A 212 12.10 7.69 -10.57
CA HIS A 212 10.65 7.76 -10.76
C HIS A 212 9.88 6.65 -10.02
N GLY A 213 10.59 5.87 -9.19
CA GLY A 213 10.09 4.67 -8.53
C GLY A 213 9.63 4.92 -7.10
N ARG A 214 8.38 5.33 -6.88
CA ARG A 214 7.81 5.48 -5.51
C ARG A 214 7.92 4.23 -4.63
N VAL A 215 7.93 3.04 -5.24
CA VAL A 215 8.18 1.78 -4.53
C VAL A 215 9.63 1.72 -4.08
N ALA A 216 10.58 2.02 -4.96
CA ALA A 216 12.00 2.09 -4.62
C ALA A 216 12.26 3.06 -3.46
N HIS A 217 11.65 4.26 -3.51
CA HIS A 217 11.77 5.25 -2.45
C HIS A 217 11.29 4.70 -1.10
N SER A 218 10.05 4.22 -1.02
CA SER A 218 9.50 3.70 0.23
C SER A 218 10.24 2.45 0.71
N ASP A 219 10.69 1.56 -0.18
CA ASP A 219 11.48 0.38 0.16
C ASP A 219 12.81 0.76 0.77
N ILE A 220 13.57 1.64 0.11
CA ILE A 220 14.89 2.11 0.59
C ILE A 220 14.75 2.73 1.98
N LEU A 221 13.73 3.59 2.19
CA LEU A 221 13.47 4.20 3.49
C LEU A 221 13.13 3.15 4.56
N ALA A 222 12.22 2.22 4.27
CA ALA A 222 11.74 1.23 5.23
C ALA A 222 12.82 0.19 5.59
N LEU A 223 13.56 -0.31 4.60
CA LEU A 223 14.65 -1.27 4.79
C LEU A 223 15.74 -0.70 5.69
N ARG A 224 16.18 0.53 5.41
CA ARG A 224 17.21 1.21 6.21
C ARG A 224 16.73 1.50 7.62
N LEU A 225 15.49 1.97 7.77
CA LEU A 225 14.89 2.25 9.07
C LEU A 225 14.89 1.00 9.97
N LEU A 226 14.83 -0.19 9.38
CA LEU A 226 14.85 -1.48 10.08
C LEU A 226 16.24 -2.15 10.14
N GLY A 227 17.29 -1.48 9.66
CA GLY A 227 18.68 -1.86 9.85
C GLY A 227 19.36 -2.56 8.66
N ALA A 228 18.71 -2.69 7.51
CA ALA A 228 19.36 -3.23 6.31
C ALA A 228 20.40 -2.27 5.73
N GLU A 229 21.48 -2.84 5.19
CA GLU A 229 22.33 -2.18 4.21
C GLU A 229 21.62 -2.24 2.85
N VAL A 230 21.34 -1.07 2.27
CA VAL A 230 20.68 -0.98 0.96
C VAL A 230 21.68 -0.57 -0.11
N ARG A 231 21.87 -1.44 -1.10
CA ARG A 231 22.68 -1.19 -2.31
C ARG A 231 21.74 -0.81 -3.45
N ALA A 232 21.57 0.48 -3.65
CA ALA A 232 20.76 0.99 -4.75
C ALA A 232 21.58 0.96 -6.05
N ALA A 233 21.02 0.37 -7.10
CA ALA A 233 21.68 0.17 -8.38
C ALA A 233 20.77 0.62 -9.54
N GLY A 234 21.35 1.22 -10.57
CA GLY A 234 20.60 1.63 -11.75
C GLY A 234 21.42 2.52 -12.69
N PRO A 235 21.00 2.61 -13.96
CA PRO A 235 21.66 3.49 -14.92
C PRO A 235 21.54 4.94 -14.46
N VAL A 236 22.53 5.77 -14.78
CA VAL A 236 22.57 7.19 -14.35
C VAL A 236 21.30 7.95 -14.77
N ALA A 237 20.72 7.60 -15.91
CA ALA A 237 19.48 8.20 -16.42
C ALA A 237 18.22 7.87 -15.60
N LEU A 238 18.26 6.83 -14.76
CA LEU A 238 17.13 6.39 -13.93
C LEU A 238 17.46 6.35 -12.44
N PHE A 239 18.68 6.71 -12.08
CA PHE A 239 19.10 6.83 -10.69
C PHE A 239 20.20 7.89 -10.56
N SER A 240 19.78 9.13 -10.39
CA SER A 240 20.67 10.27 -10.21
C SER A 240 21.38 10.27 -8.84
N ASP A 241 22.54 10.92 -8.76
CA ASP A 241 23.24 11.12 -7.49
C ASP A 241 22.42 11.97 -6.50
N ALA A 242 21.61 12.90 -7.00
CA ALA A 242 20.70 13.71 -6.19
C ALA A 242 19.62 12.84 -5.51
N THR A 243 19.05 11.87 -6.22
CA THR A 243 18.13 10.90 -5.61
C THR A 243 18.83 10.01 -4.60
N ALA A 244 20.08 9.58 -4.89
CA ALA A 244 20.86 8.79 -3.96
C ALA A 244 21.12 9.55 -2.64
N GLU A 245 21.51 10.82 -2.72
CA GLU A 245 21.72 11.70 -1.57
C GLU A 245 20.43 11.90 -0.77
N ARG A 246 19.31 12.20 -1.44
CA ARG A 246 18.00 12.36 -0.79
C ARG A 246 17.55 11.12 -0.02
N LEU A 247 17.81 9.93 -0.56
CA LEU A 247 17.51 8.64 0.07
C LEU A 247 18.63 8.17 1.02
N GLY A 248 19.70 8.96 1.14
CA GLY A 248 20.89 8.74 1.96
C GLY A 248 21.77 7.57 1.52
N VAL A 249 21.54 6.96 0.35
CA VAL A 249 22.23 5.75 -0.13
C VAL A 249 23.41 6.12 -1.03
N ARG A 250 24.35 5.19 -1.20
CA ARG A 250 25.39 5.34 -2.23
C ARG A 250 24.92 4.67 -3.53
N PRO A 251 25.08 5.32 -4.69
CA PRO A 251 24.70 4.71 -5.95
C PRO A 251 25.71 3.67 -6.40
N HIS A 252 25.25 2.46 -6.71
CA HIS A 252 26.03 1.42 -7.36
C HIS A 252 25.86 1.50 -8.87
N ARG A 253 26.95 1.79 -9.58
CA ARG A 253 26.99 1.88 -11.05
C ARG A 253 27.37 0.58 -11.74
N ASP A 254 27.78 -0.40 -10.95
CA ASP A 254 28.03 -1.78 -11.36
C ASP A 254 27.02 -2.67 -10.62
N PHE A 255 26.08 -3.25 -11.37
CA PHE A 255 25.05 -4.11 -10.82
C PHE A 255 25.63 -5.43 -10.30
N ASP A 256 26.59 -6.01 -11.02
CA ASP A 256 27.17 -7.30 -10.68
C ASP A 256 27.94 -7.21 -9.36
N ALA A 257 28.66 -6.11 -9.13
CA ALA A 257 29.31 -5.83 -7.85
C ALA A 257 28.30 -5.57 -6.71
N ALA A 258 27.15 -4.96 -7.00
CA ALA A 258 26.12 -4.74 -5.99
C ALA A 258 25.52 -6.06 -5.49
N LEU A 259 25.42 -7.06 -6.37
CA LEU A 259 24.87 -8.39 -6.07
C LEU A 259 25.75 -9.21 -5.11
N ASP A 260 27.06 -8.98 -5.06
CA ASP A 260 28.01 -9.83 -4.33
C ASP A 260 27.61 -9.99 -2.85
N GLY A 261 27.20 -11.21 -2.46
CA GLY A 261 26.77 -11.53 -1.10
C GLY A 261 25.44 -10.89 -0.65
N ALA A 262 24.62 -10.37 -1.58
CA ALA A 262 23.29 -9.85 -1.26
C ALA A 262 22.36 -10.94 -0.72
N HIS A 263 21.50 -10.58 0.24
CA HIS A 263 20.51 -11.50 0.83
C HIS A 263 19.13 -11.37 0.18
N ALA A 264 18.84 -10.21 -0.43
CA ALA A 264 17.65 -10.00 -1.22
C ALA A 264 17.94 -9.04 -2.39
N VAL A 265 17.23 -9.23 -3.50
CA VAL A 265 17.25 -8.35 -4.66
C VAL A 265 15.82 -7.93 -5.00
N VAL A 266 15.56 -6.63 -4.96
CA VAL A 266 14.31 -6.01 -5.41
C VAL A 266 14.54 -5.44 -6.80
N MET A 267 13.95 -6.08 -7.81
CA MET A 267 13.98 -5.58 -9.18
C MET A 267 12.80 -4.63 -9.41
N LEU A 268 13.05 -3.52 -10.10
CA LEU A 268 12.06 -2.49 -10.40
C LEU A 268 11.68 -2.52 -11.88
N ARG A 269 10.39 -2.32 -12.12
CA ARG A 269 9.83 -2.20 -13.47
C ARG A 269 10.31 -0.91 -14.12
N ILE A 270 10.80 -0.99 -15.36
CA ILE A 270 10.95 0.19 -16.22
C ILE A 270 9.56 0.61 -16.71
N GLN A 271 9.09 1.78 -16.27
CA GLN A 271 7.80 2.34 -16.66
C GLN A 271 8.01 3.37 -17.76
N ARG A 272 8.06 2.89 -19.01
CA ARG A 272 8.21 3.74 -20.21
C ARG A 272 7.22 4.89 -20.24
N GLU A 273 6.00 4.65 -19.73
CA GLU A 273 4.94 5.65 -19.63
C GLU A 273 5.26 6.83 -18.67
N ARG A 274 6.36 6.77 -17.91
CA ARG A 274 6.82 7.82 -16.98
C ARG A 274 8.15 8.45 -17.37
N LEU A 275 8.84 7.88 -18.36
CA LEU A 275 10.12 8.42 -18.81
C LEU A 275 9.87 9.72 -19.57
N ARG A 276 10.87 10.61 -19.53
CA ARG A 276 10.86 11.81 -20.37
C ARG A 276 10.86 11.39 -21.84
N ALA A 277 10.21 12.17 -22.70
CA ALA A 277 10.01 11.83 -24.10
C ALA A 277 11.32 11.67 -24.90
N ASP A 278 12.43 12.22 -24.39
CA ASP A 278 13.77 12.16 -24.97
C ASP A 278 14.63 11.01 -24.43
N LEU A 279 14.17 10.28 -23.41
CA LEU A 279 14.91 9.15 -22.84
C LEU A 279 14.45 7.83 -23.47
N GLU A 280 15.23 7.34 -24.43
CA GLU A 280 15.04 6.00 -25.00
C GLU A 280 15.91 4.97 -24.26
N ILE A 281 15.29 3.87 -23.87
CA ILE A 281 15.96 2.71 -23.27
C ILE A 281 15.78 1.53 -24.20
N ASP A 282 16.90 1.00 -24.71
CA ASP A 282 16.92 -0.26 -25.44
C ASP A 282 16.84 -1.44 -24.47
N ASP A 283 15.91 -2.36 -24.74
CA ASP A 283 15.59 -3.48 -23.84
C ASP A 283 16.75 -4.46 -23.71
N ALA A 284 17.42 -4.79 -24.82
CA ALA A 284 18.52 -5.74 -24.82
C ALA A 284 19.73 -5.17 -24.07
N SER A 285 20.08 -3.91 -24.32
CA SER A 285 21.15 -3.20 -23.63
C SER A 285 20.86 -3.04 -22.15
N TYR A 286 19.60 -2.70 -21.79
CA TYR A 286 19.20 -2.62 -20.39
C TYR A 286 19.31 -3.99 -19.72
N HIS A 287 18.76 -5.05 -20.31
CA HIS A 287 18.85 -6.40 -19.76
C HIS A 287 20.32 -6.82 -19.58
N ALA A 288 21.14 -6.59 -20.60
CA ALA A 288 22.55 -6.91 -20.59
C ALA A 288 23.34 -6.16 -19.50
N ALA A 289 22.91 -5.00 -19.04
CA ALA A 289 23.60 -4.23 -18.00
C ALA A 289 22.95 -4.34 -16.59
N TRP A 290 21.63 -4.43 -16.52
CA TRP A 290 20.83 -4.26 -15.29
C TRP A 290 19.77 -5.35 -15.07
N GLY A 291 19.54 -6.21 -16.06
CA GLY A 291 18.57 -7.30 -15.95
C GLY A 291 19.07 -8.41 -15.03
N LEU A 292 18.21 -8.96 -14.17
CA LEU A 292 18.58 -10.08 -13.30
C LEU A 292 18.35 -11.42 -14.02
N SER A 293 19.45 -12.06 -14.40
CA SER A 293 19.51 -13.43 -14.95
C SER A 293 19.89 -14.45 -13.86
N SER A 294 19.70 -15.74 -14.13
CA SER A 294 20.15 -16.81 -13.23
C SER A 294 21.67 -16.74 -13.00
N ASP A 295 22.44 -16.41 -14.04
CA ASP A 295 23.90 -16.29 -13.96
C ASP A 295 24.31 -15.15 -13.02
N ARG A 296 23.66 -13.98 -13.13
CA ARG A 296 23.87 -12.87 -12.19
C ARG A 296 23.46 -13.21 -10.77
N LEU A 297 22.31 -13.86 -10.61
CA LEU A 297 21.80 -14.25 -9.31
C LEU A 297 22.78 -15.20 -8.58
N SER A 298 23.58 -15.98 -9.31
CA SER A 298 24.61 -16.86 -8.72
C SER A 298 25.71 -16.11 -7.94
N ARG A 299 25.86 -14.79 -8.17
CA ARG A 299 26.77 -13.91 -7.43
C ARG A 299 26.23 -13.48 -6.07
N ALA A 300 24.89 -13.50 -5.93
CA ALA A 300 24.24 -13.18 -4.67
C ALA A 300 24.54 -14.23 -3.60
N GLY A 301 24.16 -13.94 -2.36
CA GLY A 301 24.22 -14.93 -1.30
C GLY A 301 23.45 -16.20 -1.68
N ARG A 302 23.94 -17.37 -1.24
CA ARG A 302 23.37 -18.68 -1.61
C ARG A 302 21.86 -18.78 -1.39
N ASP A 303 21.35 -18.13 -0.35
CA ASP A 303 19.95 -18.16 0.05
C ASP A 303 19.23 -16.85 -0.30
N CYS A 304 19.74 -16.11 -1.30
CA CYS A 304 19.18 -14.84 -1.74
C CYS A 304 17.75 -14.99 -2.28
N VAL A 305 16.89 -14.04 -1.94
CA VAL A 305 15.51 -13.98 -2.44
C VAL A 305 15.31 -12.84 -3.43
N VAL A 306 14.38 -13.02 -4.36
CA VAL A 306 14.08 -12.04 -5.41
C VAL A 306 12.66 -11.55 -5.29
N LEU A 307 12.51 -10.22 -5.27
CA LEU A 307 11.25 -9.51 -5.18
C LEU A 307 11.05 -8.64 -6.42
N HIS A 308 9.78 -8.42 -6.77
CA HIS A 308 9.40 -7.47 -7.82
C HIS A 308 7.95 -7.01 -7.59
N PRO A 309 7.67 -5.69 -7.49
CA PRO A 309 6.31 -5.19 -7.20
C PRO A 309 5.32 -5.40 -8.37
N GLY A 310 5.85 -5.64 -9.56
CA GLY A 310 5.11 -5.92 -10.79
C GLY A 310 4.41 -4.70 -11.38
N PRO A 311 3.73 -4.86 -12.54
CA PRO A 311 3.84 -6.01 -13.43
C PRO A 311 5.28 -6.16 -13.95
N ILE A 312 5.72 -7.38 -14.24
CA ILE A 312 7.09 -7.67 -14.68
C ILE A 312 7.16 -7.46 -16.19
N ASN A 313 8.14 -6.70 -16.69
CA ASN A 313 8.57 -6.77 -18.08
C ASN A 313 9.60 -7.89 -18.22
N ARG A 314 9.10 -9.09 -18.54
CA ARG A 314 9.90 -10.31 -18.66
C ARG A 314 10.95 -10.16 -19.76
N GLY A 315 12.18 -10.57 -19.47
CA GLY A 315 13.33 -10.45 -20.38
C GLY A 315 13.96 -9.07 -20.42
N ILE A 316 13.49 -8.10 -19.63
CA ILE A 316 14.08 -6.75 -19.52
C ILE A 316 14.73 -6.60 -18.14
N GLU A 317 13.98 -6.20 -17.11
CA GLU A 317 14.54 -6.11 -15.76
C GLU A 317 14.73 -7.48 -15.09
N LEU A 318 13.96 -8.48 -15.48
CA LEU A 318 13.94 -9.79 -14.82
C LEU A 318 13.73 -10.91 -15.85
N SER A 319 14.63 -11.89 -15.83
CA SER A 319 14.48 -13.09 -16.64
C SER A 319 13.35 -14.00 -16.15
N ASP A 320 12.74 -14.76 -17.05
CA ASP A 320 11.66 -15.69 -16.72
C ASP A 320 12.08 -16.75 -15.70
N THR A 321 13.29 -17.29 -15.87
CA THR A 321 13.85 -18.32 -15.00
C THR A 321 14.04 -17.85 -13.57
N VAL A 322 14.31 -16.56 -13.37
CA VAL A 322 14.41 -15.98 -12.02
C VAL A 322 13.02 -15.60 -11.50
N ALA A 323 12.16 -15.01 -12.34
CA ALA A 323 10.82 -14.59 -11.96
C ALA A 323 9.96 -15.75 -11.42
N ASP A 324 10.07 -16.93 -12.04
CA ASP A 324 9.32 -18.14 -11.68
C ASP A 324 10.21 -19.16 -10.95
N GLY A 325 11.44 -18.79 -10.61
CA GLY A 325 12.44 -19.65 -9.98
C GLY A 325 12.28 -19.78 -8.47
N PRO A 326 13.08 -20.66 -7.84
CA PRO A 326 12.99 -20.96 -6.40
C PRO A 326 13.33 -19.78 -5.47
N ALA A 327 14.14 -18.82 -5.95
CA ALA A 327 14.46 -17.59 -5.23
C ALA A 327 13.30 -16.57 -5.23
N SER A 328 12.35 -16.71 -6.15
CA SER A 328 11.27 -15.74 -6.33
C SER A 328 10.32 -15.72 -5.13
N ARG A 329 10.00 -14.52 -4.67
CA ARG A 329 8.97 -14.24 -3.66
C ARG A 329 7.86 -13.35 -4.20
N ILE A 330 7.76 -13.19 -5.52
CA ILE A 330 6.82 -12.28 -6.18
C ILE A 330 5.36 -12.58 -5.83
N LEU A 331 4.95 -13.85 -5.91
CA LEU A 331 3.60 -14.23 -5.51
C LEU A 331 3.41 -14.18 -3.98
N ARG A 332 4.48 -14.40 -3.21
CA ARG A 332 4.44 -14.26 -1.75
C ARG A 332 4.18 -12.82 -1.34
N GLN A 333 4.78 -11.84 -2.02
CA GLN A 333 4.50 -10.40 -1.83
C GLN A 333 3.00 -10.11 -1.98
N VAL A 334 2.33 -10.72 -2.95
CA VAL A 334 0.88 -10.52 -3.17
C VAL A 334 0.07 -11.03 -1.97
N THR A 335 0.38 -12.23 -1.47
CA THR A 335 -0.30 -12.83 -0.32
C THR A 335 -0.09 -12.00 0.95
N LEU A 336 1.16 -11.69 1.30
CA LEU A 336 1.49 -10.87 2.46
C LEU A 336 0.89 -9.46 2.34
N GLY A 337 0.83 -8.95 1.11
CA GLY A 337 0.24 -7.66 0.81
C GLY A 337 -1.22 -7.52 1.22
N VAL A 338 -2.02 -8.59 1.15
CA VAL A 338 -3.41 -8.51 1.64
C VAL A 338 -3.44 -8.42 3.17
N ALA A 339 -2.62 -9.21 3.87
CA ALA A 339 -2.56 -9.18 5.33
C ALA A 339 -2.03 -7.82 5.86
N VAL A 340 -1.03 -7.23 5.21
CA VAL A 340 -0.54 -5.87 5.53
C VAL A 340 -1.64 -4.84 5.34
N ARG A 341 -2.36 -4.89 4.21
CA ARG A 341 -3.46 -3.94 3.95
C ARG A 341 -4.60 -4.11 4.93
N MET A 342 -4.90 -5.33 5.38
CA MET A 342 -5.87 -5.56 6.46
C MET A 342 -5.40 -4.89 7.77
N ALA A 343 -4.14 -5.06 8.16
CA ALA A 343 -3.60 -4.43 9.35
C ALA A 343 -3.68 -2.90 9.30
N VAL A 344 -3.31 -2.32 8.15
CA VAL A 344 -3.36 -0.88 7.90
C VAL A 344 -4.79 -0.34 7.94
N LEU A 345 -5.77 -1.06 7.38
CA LEU A 345 -7.17 -0.64 7.45
C LEU A 345 -7.71 -0.67 8.89
N LEU A 346 -7.31 -1.65 9.70
CA LEU A 346 -7.68 -1.67 11.13
C LEU A 346 -7.07 -0.47 11.89
N ASP A 347 -5.81 -0.12 11.60
CA ASP A 347 -5.19 1.08 12.17
C ASP A 347 -5.87 2.37 11.70
N ALA A 348 -6.22 2.45 10.42
CA ALA A 348 -6.96 3.57 9.84
C ALA A 348 -8.34 3.73 10.47
N CYS A 349 -9.04 2.64 10.76
CA CYS A 349 -10.35 2.69 11.42
C CYS A 349 -10.28 2.75 12.95
N GLY A 350 -9.08 2.76 13.54
CA GLY A 350 -8.88 2.83 14.99
C GLY A 350 -9.33 1.59 15.75
N VAL A 351 -9.38 0.42 15.09
CA VAL A 351 -9.83 -0.84 15.70
C VAL A 351 -8.66 -1.54 16.39
N PRO A 352 -8.70 -1.72 17.72
CA PRO A 352 -7.67 -2.46 18.45
C PRO A 352 -7.77 -3.97 18.15
N THR A 353 -6.62 -4.63 18.10
CA THR A 353 -6.53 -6.09 17.88
C THR A 353 -5.71 -6.78 18.97
N GLU A 354 -5.37 -6.06 20.04
CA GLU A 354 -4.64 -6.62 21.17
C GLU A 354 -5.59 -7.52 21.98
N GLY A 355 -5.22 -8.79 22.16
CA GLY A 355 -6.01 -9.76 22.93
C GLY A 355 -7.16 -10.45 22.18
N VAL A 356 -7.42 -10.10 20.91
CA VAL A 356 -8.48 -10.72 20.10
C VAL A 356 -7.85 -11.57 19.00
N SER A 357 -7.98 -12.90 19.11
CA SER A 357 -7.58 -13.82 18.05
C SER A 357 -8.62 -13.81 16.92
N PRO A 358 -8.19 -13.78 15.64
CA PRO A 358 -9.09 -13.80 14.49
C PRO A 358 -9.74 -15.16 14.20
#